data_AF-A0A9P7NBD6-F1
#
_entry.id   AF-A0A9P7NBD6-F1
#
_cell.length_a   1.000
_cell.length_b   1.000
_cell.length_c   1.000
_cell.angle_alpha   90.00
_cell.angle_beta   90.00
_cell.angle_gamma   90.00
#
_symmetry.space_group_name_H-M   'P 1'
#
loop_
_entity.id
_entity.type
_entity.pdbx_description
1 polymer ?
#
loop_
_entity_poly.entity_id
_entity_poly.type
_entity_poly.pdbx_seq_one_letter_code
_entity_poly.pdbx_strand_id
1 'polypeptide(L)'
;MLSRRLFRSQDLRRLGSRNLSTLDLWFFMEKPAKAEASPRAAASAASPAPARQQVSPRRALKRAGTGTDAGTDAGTDAGAVAGSRSATTPATASPTPGAPPVEATTTATTVTGVPMDPHALAPPPPHYPRPSISYYPKSPSQRTQQIAAHLSCASSPSSSSSSSSSSPSKPPRPPNMASPYSLRKIAAPNTLEHRVYLEKDGVPISPFHDIPLYANQEQTILNMVVEIPRWTNAKLEISKEELLNPIKQDIKKGKLRYVRNCFPHKGYLWNYGAFPQTWEDPNVVHPETKAKGDNDPLDVCEIGELVGYTGQVKQVKVLGVMALLDEEETDWKVIVIDVNDPLAPKLNDIEDVERALPGLLRATNEWFRIYKIPDGKPENQFAFTGECKNREYAMDVVRECAEAWDRLISGKTPANGVSIGNTTVTHSVNHISPDKLAPLPPHQELPAEKIDSSIDKWFFISGAST
;
A
#
# COMPACT_ATOMS: atom_id res chain seq x y z
N MET A 1 33.75 -47.28 -5.22
CA MET A 1 33.47 -48.50 -6.01
C MET A 1 32.26 -48.22 -6.91
N LEU A 2 32.47 -48.11 -8.23
CA LEU A 2 31.38 -48.20 -9.21
C LEU A 2 31.39 -49.62 -9.78
N SER A 3 30.22 -50.21 -10.03
CA SER A 3 30.11 -51.40 -10.86
C SER A 3 29.01 -51.22 -11.90
N ARG A 4 29.39 -51.38 -13.18
CA ARG A 4 28.50 -51.31 -14.34
C ARG A 4 27.84 -52.68 -14.55
N ARG A 5 26.60 -52.70 -15.02
CA ARG A 5 26.10 -53.81 -15.86
C ARG A 5 25.39 -53.26 -17.08
N LEU A 6 26.01 -53.41 -18.25
CA LEU A 6 25.28 -53.52 -19.51
C LEU A 6 24.76 -54.96 -19.62
N PHE A 7 23.63 -55.14 -20.31
CA PHE A 7 23.41 -56.34 -21.13
C PHE A 7 22.74 -55.94 -22.45
N ARG A 8 22.94 -56.78 -23.48
CA ARG A 8 22.71 -56.46 -24.91
C ARG A 8 21.33 -56.89 -25.42
N SER A 9 20.99 -56.37 -26.61
CA SER A 9 19.77 -56.63 -27.40
C SER A 9 19.88 -57.88 -28.31
N GLN A 10 18.74 -58.26 -28.93
CA GLN A 10 18.42 -59.30 -29.96
C GLN A 10 17.52 -60.44 -29.42
N ASP A 11 16.47 -60.93 -30.10
CA ASP A 11 15.95 -60.65 -31.47
C ASP A 11 14.44 -61.06 -31.63
N LEU A 12 13.89 -60.91 -32.85
CA LEU A 12 12.74 -61.61 -33.48
C LEU A 12 11.28 -61.08 -33.34
N ARG A 13 10.97 -60.12 -34.24
CA ARG A 13 9.91 -60.17 -35.29
C ARG A 13 8.60 -60.97 -35.05
N ARG A 14 7.44 -60.29 -35.19
CA ARG A 14 6.35 -60.70 -36.12
C ARG A 14 5.32 -59.58 -36.43
N LEU A 15 4.97 -59.49 -37.71
CA LEU A 15 3.88 -58.81 -38.46
C LEU A 15 2.91 -57.82 -37.76
N GLY A 16 2.62 -56.70 -38.45
CA GLY A 16 1.47 -55.83 -38.16
C GLY A 16 1.44 -54.52 -38.97
N SER A 17 1.23 -54.58 -40.29
CA SER A 17 1.21 -53.39 -41.16
C SER A 17 -0.15 -52.66 -41.16
N ARG A 18 -0.15 -51.31 -41.13
CA ARG A 18 -0.96 -50.47 -42.05
C ARG A 18 -0.66 -48.96 -42.02
N ASN A 19 -0.30 -48.48 -43.21
CA ASN A 19 -0.56 -47.17 -43.85
C ASN A 19 0.27 -45.92 -43.51
N LEU A 20 0.61 -45.21 -44.59
CA LEU A 20 1.46 -44.04 -44.74
C LEU A 20 0.68 -42.82 -45.28
N SER A 21 1.19 -41.62 -44.98
CA SER A 21 1.31 -40.45 -45.88
C SER A 21 2.21 -39.44 -45.13
N THR A 22 3.52 -39.25 -45.39
CA THR A 22 4.26 -38.90 -46.63
C THR A 22 3.92 -37.51 -47.17
N LEU A 23 4.97 -36.80 -47.62
CA LEU A 23 5.05 -35.42 -48.14
C LEU A 23 5.09 -34.32 -47.05
N ASP A 24 6.08 -33.41 -47.00
CA ASP A 24 7.33 -33.32 -47.76
C ASP A 24 8.45 -32.61 -46.96
N LEU A 25 9.72 -32.94 -47.28
CA LEU A 25 10.89 -32.19 -46.80
C LEU A 25 11.20 -31.03 -47.76
N TRP A 26 11.48 -29.84 -47.21
CA TRP A 26 12.40 -28.89 -47.83
C TRP A 26 13.49 -28.49 -46.83
N PHE A 27 14.75 -28.66 -47.27
CA PHE A 27 15.95 -28.30 -46.52
C PHE A 27 16.29 -26.83 -46.78
N PHE A 28 16.65 -26.09 -45.74
CA PHE A 28 17.77 -25.15 -45.85
C PHE A 28 18.53 -25.07 -44.52
N MET A 29 19.85 -25.31 -44.60
CA MET A 29 20.77 -25.04 -43.50
C MET A 29 21.23 -23.60 -43.60
N GLU A 30 21.20 -22.85 -42.49
CA GLU A 30 22.17 -21.76 -42.32
C GLU A 30 22.63 -21.63 -40.87
N LYS A 31 23.84 -21.10 -40.70
CA LYS A 31 24.65 -21.14 -39.46
C LYS A 31 24.40 -19.92 -38.56
N PRO A 32 24.73 -19.99 -37.25
CA PRO A 32 24.49 -18.89 -36.33
C PRO A 32 25.47 -17.73 -36.52
N ALA A 33 24.94 -16.51 -36.57
CA ALA A 33 25.74 -15.28 -36.52
C ALA A 33 26.04 -14.88 -35.06
N LYS A 34 27.31 -14.52 -34.79
CA LYS A 34 27.78 -14.01 -33.50
C LYS A 34 27.63 -12.49 -33.41
N ALA A 35 27.75 -11.96 -32.19
CA ALA A 35 27.76 -10.54 -31.88
C ALA A 35 29.07 -9.83 -32.29
N GLU A 36 28.91 -8.58 -32.76
CA GLU A 36 29.86 -7.46 -32.63
C GLU A 36 29.00 -6.23 -32.25
N ALA A 37 29.26 -5.53 -31.13
CA ALA A 37 30.36 -4.61 -30.89
C ALA A 37 30.27 -3.34 -31.75
N SER A 38 29.63 -2.29 -31.23
CA SER A 38 29.53 -0.96 -31.86
C SER A 38 30.52 0.02 -31.22
N PRO A 39 31.36 0.73 -31.99
CA PRO A 39 32.37 1.63 -31.46
C PRO A 39 31.85 3.04 -31.16
N ARG A 40 32.48 3.66 -30.16
CA ARG A 40 32.27 5.04 -29.72
C ARG A 40 33.04 6.01 -30.62
N ALA A 41 32.42 7.08 -31.11
CA ALA A 41 33.11 8.24 -31.66
C ALA A 41 32.30 9.51 -31.39
N ALA A 42 32.98 10.60 -31.05
CA ALA A 42 32.38 11.91 -30.77
C ALA A 42 32.75 12.92 -31.86
N ALA A 43 31.83 13.82 -32.21
CA ALA A 43 32.12 15.05 -32.92
C ALA A 43 31.05 16.11 -32.59
N SER A 44 31.46 17.37 -32.49
CA SER A 44 30.63 18.53 -32.18
C SER A 44 30.27 19.33 -33.44
N ALA A 45 29.06 19.90 -33.50
CA ALA A 45 28.74 21.06 -34.34
C ALA A 45 27.45 21.75 -33.87
N ALA A 46 27.43 23.08 -34.00
CA ALA A 46 26.54 24.04 -33.33
C ALA A 46 25.15 24.31 -33.95
N SER A 47 24.35 25.07 -33.18
CA SER A 47 23.29 26.03 -33.59
C SER A 47 21.87 25.51 -33.94
N PRO A 48 20.83 26.37 -33.82
CA PRO A 48 20.59 27.36 -32.75
C PRO A 48 19.13 27.34 -32.21
N ALA A 49 18.89 27.98 -31.06
CA ALA A 49 17.55 28.13 -30.46
C ALA A 49 16.83 29.44 -30.87
N PRO A 50 15.49 29.48 -30.93
CA PRO A 50 14.73 30.70 -31.24
C PRO A 50 14.56 31.64 -30.04
N ALA A 51 14.39 32.93 -30.33
CA ALA A 51 14.47 34.02 -29.35
C ALA A 51 13.20 34.22 -28.50
N ARG A 52 13.38 34.77 -27.29
CA ARG A 52 12.32 35.39 -26.49
C ARG A 52 12.75 36.79 -26.07
N GLN A 53 11.85 37.77 -26.21
CA GLN A 53 12.13 39.19 -25.99
C GLN A 53 12.20 39.52 -24.48
N GLN A 54 13.14 40.38 -24.10
CA GLN A 54 13.06 41.23 -22.92
C GLN A 54 13.50 42.65 -23.29
N VAL A 55 12.76 43.64 -22.80
CA VAL A 55 13.07 45.08 -22.96
C VAL A 55 13.32 45.66 -21.58
N SER A 56 14.45 46.34 -21.41
CA SER A 56 14.83 47.05 -20.19
C SER A 56 14.64 48.58 -20.37
N PRO A 57 14.44 49.35 -19.28
CA PRO A 57 13.86 50.70 -19.37
C PRO A 57 14.88 51.82 -19.63
N ARG A 58 14.38 52.95 -20.17
CA ARG A 58 15.11 54.23 -20.29
C ARG A 58 14.79 55.18 -19.13
N ARG A 59 15.72 56.10 -18.85
CA ARG A 59 15.69 57.10 -17.77
C ARG A 59 15.86 58.52 -18.32
N ALA A 60 15.32 59.50 -17.57
CA ALA A 60 15.75 60.92 -17.46
C ALA A 60 14.88 62.05 -18.10
N LEU A 61 14.29 62.88 -17.21
CA LEU A 61 14.28 64.37 -17.12
C LEU A 61 13.97 65.22 -18.38
N LYS A 62 13.15 66.30 -18.33
CA LYS A 62 13.30 67.50 -17.47
C LYS A 62 12.15 68.54 -17.68
N ARG A 63 11.79 69.33 -16.64
CA ARG A 63 11.11 70.68 -16.64
C ARG A 63 9.66 70.74 -17.22
N ALA A 64 8.70 71.58 -16.78
CA ALA A 64 8.50 72.55 -15.67
C ALA A 64 6.94 72.68 -15.44
N GLY A 65 6.29 73.54 -14.64
CA GLY A 65 6.67 74.61 -13.69
C GLY A 65 5.48 75.60 -13.48
N THR A 66 5.47 76.40 -12.38
CA THR A 66 4.40 77.36 -11.95
C THR A 66 3.06 76.70 -11.53
N GLY A 67 2.32 77.14 -10.49
CA GLY A 67 2.58 78.10 -9.41
C GLY A 67 1.31 78.36 -8.55
N THR A 68 1.47 78.84 -7.30
CA THR A 68 0.42 79.38 -6.35
C THR A 68 -0.71 78.42 -5.90
N ASP A 69 -1.28 78.46 -4.68
CA ASP A 69 -1.40 79.52 -3.66
C ASP A 69 -1.40 78.99 -2.18
N ALA A 70 -1.58 79.88 -1.19
CA ALA A 70 -1.35 79.65 0.26
C ALA A 70 -2.59 79.79 1.19
N GLY A 71 -2.42 79.45 2.49
CA GLY A 71 -3.35 79.77 3.61
C GLY A 71 -3.71 78.55 4.49
N THR A 72 -3.03 78.29 5.61
CA THR A 72 -3.32 78.74 7.01
C THR A 72 -4.66 78.27 7.60
N ASP A 73 -4.63 77.41 8.64
CA ASP A 73 -4.79 77.88 10.02
C ASP A 73 -4.33 76.84 11.08
N ALA A 74 -4.23 77.24 12.36
CA ALA A 74 -3.66 76.45 13.46
C ALA A 74 -4.63 76.12 14.61
N GLY A 75 -4.31 75.10 15.43
CA GLY A 75 -5.05 74.76 16.65
C GLY A 75 -4.37 73.70 17.53
N THR A 76 -4.01 74.08 18.77
CA THR A 76 -3.48 73.25 19.87
C THR A 76 -4.57 72.34 20.49
N ASP A 77 -4.34 71.36 21.37
CA ASP A 77 -3.36 71.26 22.47
C ASP A 77 -3.09 69.80 22.96
N ALA A 78 -2.31 69.66 24.03
CA ALA A 78 -1.54 68.49 24.49
C ALA A 78 -2.27 67.29 25.14
N GLY A 79 -1.54 66.17 25.26
CA GLY A 79 -1.90 64.99 26.05
C GLY A 79 -0.83 63.88 25.99
N ALA A 80 0.21 63.96 26.82
CA ALA A 80 1.36 63.04 26.78
C ALA A 80 1.26 61.86 27.76
N VAL A 81 1.83 60.70 27.41
CA VAL A 81 2.78 59.92 28.25
C VAL A 81 3.72 59.13 27.32
N ALA A 82 5.03 59.12 27.62
CA ALA A 82 6.05 58.39 26.87
C ALA A 82 6.67 57.25 27.70
N GLY A 83 7.28 56.27 27.02
CA GLY A 83 8.02 55.16 27.64
C GLY A 83 9.05 54.57 26.67
N SER A 84 10.14 55.31 26.42
CA SER A 84 11.19 54.92 25.49
C SER A 84 12.25 54.00 26.13
N ARG A 85 12.86 53.13 25.31
CA ARG A 85 14.05 52.34 25.67
C ARG A 85 15.28 52.91 24.97
N SER A 86 16.41 52.99 25.67
CA SER A 86 17.72 53.26 25.07
C SER A 86 18.85 52.64 25.88
N ALA A 87 19.80 52.05 25.14
CA ALA A 87 21.23 51.74 25.34
C ALA A 87 21.96 52.37 26.57
N THR A 88 23.10 51.84 27.07
CA THR A 88 24.38 51.68 26.33
C THR A 88 25.41 50.76 27.07
N THR A 89 26.38 50.20 26.34
CA THR A 89 27.61 49.46 26.78
C THR A 89 28.77 50.41 27.19
N PRO A 90 30.07 50.05 27.45
CA PRO A 90 30.79 48.74 27.44
C PRO A 90 31.87 48.48 28.56
N ALA A 91 32.58 47.32 28.44
CA ALA A 91 34.05 47.10 28.58
C ALA A 91 34.73 46.39 29.80
N THR A 92 35.45 45.29 29.47
CA THR A 92 36.76 44.76 29.97
C THR A 92 37.03 44.36 31.44
N ALA A 93 37.40 43.08 31.66
CA ALA A 93 38.78 42.63 31.97
C ALA A 93 38.90 41.09 32.12
N SER A 94 40.07 40.51 31.80
CA SER A 94 40.48 39.10 32.08
C SER A 94 41.53 39.07 33.23
N PRO A 95 41.86 37.95 33.91
CA PRO A 95 42.69 36.88 33.30
C PRO A 95 42.46 35.42 33.79
N THR A 96 43.14 34.47 33.14
CA THR A 96 43.42 33.06 33.56
C THR A 96 44.90 32.97 34.08
N PRO A 97 45.54 31.82 34.45
CA PRO A 97 45.16 30.39 34.38
C PRO A 97 45.44 29.54 35.67
N GLY A 98 45.12 28.24 35.64
CA GLY A 98 45.64 27.26 36.63
C GLY A 98 44.93 25.89 36.68
N ALA A 99 45.57 24.84 36.16
CA ALA A 99 45.21 23.40 36.31
C ALA A 99 46.07 22.76 37.44
N PRO A 100 46.05 21.44 37.80
CA PRO A 100 45.50 20.25 37.11
C PRO A 100 44.75 19.24 38.05
N PRO A 101 44.36 18.01 37.60
CA PRO A 101 43.57 17.07 38.41
C PRO A 101 44.44 16.10 39.23
N VAL A 102 43.80 15.33 40.12
CA VAL A 102 44.43 14.29 40.95
C VAL A 102 44.28 12.92 40.28
N GLU A 103 45.38 12.19 40.13
CA GLU A 103 45.42 10.85 39.55
C GLU A 103 46.01 9.82 40.53
N ALA A 104 45.44 8.60 40.49
CA ALA A 104 46.00 7.29 40.82
C ALA A 104 46.89 7.05 42.07
N THR A 105 46.55 5.97 42.79
CA THR A 105 47.58 5.01 43.25
C THR A 105 47.08 3.58 43.02
N THR A 106 47.92 2.77 42.40
CA THR A 106 47.70 1.36 42.08
C THR A 106 48.05 0.45 43.26
N THR A 107 47.42 -0.72 43.33
CA THR A 107 48.07 -1.93 43.85
C THR A 107 47.54 -3.15 43.10
N ALA A 108 48.44 -3.90 42.46
CA ALA A 108 48.15 -5.22 41.93
C ALA A 108 48.42 -6.26 43.02
N THR A 109 47.68 -7.37 43.03
CA THR A 109 48.09 -8.57 43.76
C THR A 109 47.76 -9.80 42.93
N THR A 110 48.81 -10.46 42.50
CA THR A 110 48.79 -11.71 41.75
C THR A 110 48.35 -12.85 42.68
N VAL A 111 47.38 -13.65 42.27
CA VAL A 111 47.15 -14.99 42.84
C VAL A 111 47.33 -16.03 41.75
N THR A 112 48.14 -17.04 42.06
CA THR A 112 48.57 -18.13 41.17
C THR A 112 47.43 -19.09 40.83
N GLY A 113 47.39 -19.55 39.59
CA GLY A 113 46.37 -20.51 39.12
C GLY A 113 46.70 -21.98 39.42
N VAL A 114 45.67 -22.83 39.24
CA VAL A 114 45.72 -24.29 39.12
C VAL A 114 44.89 -24.65 37.88
N PRO A 115 45.31 -25.56 37.00
CA PRO A 115 44.73 -25.69 35.65
C PRO A 115 43.38 -26.44 35.63
N MET A 116 42.49 -26.02 34.74
CA MET A 116 41.28 -26.75 34.34
C MET A 116 41.60 -27.69 33.16
N ASP A 117 41.14 -28.94 33.26
CA ASP A 117 41.31 -30.00 32.27
C ASP A 117 40.22 -29.94 31.18
N PRO A 118 40.55 -29.82 29.88
CA PRO A 118 39.57 -29.59 28.82
C PRO A 118 38.92 -30.87 28.25
N HIS A 119 38.71 -31.93 29.05
CA HIS A 119 37.97 -33.13 28.63
C HIS A 119 37.02 -33.70 29.71
N ALA A 120 35.94 -32.97 30.02
CA ALA A 120 34.82 -33.49 30.83
C ALA A 120 33.49 -33.37 30.07
N LEU A 121 32.98 -34.49 29.56
CA LEU A 121 31.64 -34.59 28.96
C LEU A 121 30.58 -34.69 30.06
N ALA A 122 29.49 -33.94 29.92
CA ALA A 122 28.36 -34.01 30.85
C ALA A 122 27.64 -35.38 30.76
N PRO A 123 27.16 -35.95 31.88
CA PRO A 123 26.45 -37.22 31.88
C PRO A 123 25.05 -37.10 31.24
N PRO A 124 24.56 -38.14 30.54
CA PRO A 124 23.22 -38.14 29.95
C PRO A 124 22.11 -38.23 31.01
N PRO A 125 20.91 -37.68 30.75
CA PRO A 125 19.78 -37.74 31.66
C PRO A 125 19.20 -39.16 31.82
N PRO A 126 18.54 -39.48 32.95
CA PRO A 126 18.03 -40.82 33.22
C PRO A 126 16.84 -41.20 32.32
N HIS A 127 16.83 -42.46 31.88
CA HIS A 127 15.72 -43.04 31.12
C HIS A 127 14.47 -43.27 31.98
N TYR A 128 13.34 -42.68 31.56
CA TYR A 128 12.01 -43.04 32.08
C TYR A 128 11.33 -44.10 31.18
N PRO A 129 10.65 -45.11 31.75
CA PRO A 129 9.94 -46.12 30.97
C PRO A 129 8.67 -45.55 30.32
N ARG A 130 8.41 -45.98 29.09
CA ARG A 130 7.32 -45.49 28.22
C ARG A 130 6.03 -46.27 28.48
N PRO A 131 4.88 -45.63 28.80
CA PRO A 131 3.60 -46.33 28.87
C PRO A 131 3.12 -46.75 27.48
N SER A 132 2.67 -47.99 27.34
CA SER A 132 1.93 -48.47 26.17
C SER A 132 0.46 -48.03 26.25
N ILE A 133 0.00 -47.29 25.24
CA ILE A 133 -1.43 -46.95 25.10
C ILE A 133 -1.96 -47.61 23.82
N SER A 134 -3.05 -48.35 23.98
CA SER A 134 -3.75 -49.08 22.92
C SER A 134 -4.49 -48.14 21.97
N TYR A 135 -4.42 -48.44 20.68
CA TYR A 135 -5.14 -47.72 19.65
C TYR A 135 -6.59 -48.22 19.57
N TYR A 136 -7.56 -47.35 19.90
CA TYR A 136 -8.97 -47.55 19.57
C TYR A 136 -9.38 -46.51 18.51
N PRO A 137 -9.95 -46.90 17.35
CA PRO A 137 -10.34 -45.95 16.31
C PRO A 137 -11.58 -45.17 16.75
N LYS A 138 -11.46 -43.84 16.89
CA LYS A 138 -12.61 -42.96 17.07
C LYS A 138 -13.23 -42.61 15.72
N SER A 139 -14.56 -42.71 15.65
CA SER A 139 -15.38 -42.28 14.51
C SER A 139 -15.08 -40.82 14.13
N PRO A 140 -15.11 -40.46 12.82
CA PRO A 140 -15.00 -39.07 12.40
C PRO A 140 -16.14 -38.22 12.99
N SER A 141 -15.84 -36.96 13.30
CA SER A 141 -16.81 -36.01 13.85
C SER A 141 -17.70 -35.42 12.74
N GLN A 142 -18.88 -34.94 13.12
CA GLN A 142 -19.88 -34.35 12.22
C GLN A 142 -19.37 -33.14 11.40
N ARG A 143 -18.19 -32.60 11.72
CA ARG A 143 -17.57 -31.47 11.02
C ARG A 143 -17.09 -31.82 9.60
N THR A 144 -16.81 -33.09 9.31
CA THR A 144 -16.36 -33.53 7.97
C THR A 144 -17.52 -33.74 6.99
N GLN A 145 -18.76 -33.98 7.47
CA GLN A 145 -19.93 -34.19 6.61
C GLN A 145 -20.54 -32.89 6.09
N GLN A 146 -20.34 -31.75 6.75
CA GLN A 146 -20.88 -30.46 6.33
C GLN A 146 -20.13 -29.82 5.14
N ILE A 147 -18.88 -30.23 4.89
CA ILE A 147 -18.06 -29.70 3.78
C ILE A 147 -18.44 -30.38 2.43
N ALA A 148 -18.86 -31.65 2.47
CA ALA A 148 -19.28 -32.38 1.26
C ALA A 148 -20.62 -31.89 0.67
N ALA A 149 -21.46 -31.23 1.47
CA ALA A 149 -22.79 -30.77 1.05
C ALA A 149 -22.78 -29.45 0.23
N HIS A 150 -21.64 -28.76 0.14
CA HIS A 150 -21.53 -27.45 -0.53
C HIS A 150 -21.09 -27.52 -2.01
N LEU A 151 -20.93 -28.72 -2.59
CA LEU A 151 -20.42 -28.95 -3.95
C LEU A 151 -21.41 -29.67 -4.87
N SER A 152 -22.73 -29.44 -4.74
CA SER A 152 -23.74 -30.08 -5.60
C SER A 152 -24.85 -29.12 -6.03
N CYS A 153 -24.62 -28.53 -7.21
CA CYS A 153 -25.52 -28.08 -8.28
C CYS A 153 -26.95 -27.56 -8.00
N ALA A 154 -27.34 -26.53 -8.75
CA ALA A 154 -28.69 -25.97 -8.81
C ALA A 154 -29.52 -26.54 -9.99
N SER A 155 -30.85 -26.65 -9.82
CA SER A 155 -31.86 -26.38 -10.89
C SER A 155 -33.33 -26.60 -10.45
N SER A 156 -33.99 -25.50 -10.04
CA SER A 156 -35.38 -25.09 -10.40
C SER A 156 -36.58 -26.08 -10.15
N PRO A 157 -37.88 -25.75 -10.44
CA PRO A 157 -38.83 -25.58 -9.32
C PRO A 157 -40.22 -26.25 -9.45
N SER A 158 -40.94 -26.43 -8.33
CA SER A 158 -42.41 -26.70 -8.35
C SER A 158 -43.18 -26.34 -7.06
N SER A 159 -44.14 -25.42 -7.22
CA SER A 159 -45.43 -25.21 -6.52
C SER A 159 -45.78 -25.91 -5.17
N SER A 160 -45.98 -25.07 -4.15
CA SER A 160 -47.12 -24.99 -3.19
C SER A 160 -47.73 -26.23 -2.52
N SER A 161 -47.76 -26.23 -1.18
CA SER A 161 -49.02 -26.09 -0.40
C SER A 161 -48.73 -25.75 1.08
N SER A 162 -49.76 -25.33 1.83
CA SER A 162 -49.65 -24.69 3.15
C SER A 162 -49.93 -25.61 4.35
N SER A 163 -49.22 -25.42 5.46
CA SER A 163 -49.72 -25.71 6.81
C SER A 163 -49.05 -24.85 7.88
N SER A 164 -49.84 -24.25 8.76
CA SER A 164 -49.39 -23.30 9.79
C SER A 164 -49.03 -23.96 11.13
N SER A 165 -47.88 -23.61 11.70
CA SER A 165 -47.59 -23.81 13.12
C SER A 165 -46.71 -22.67 13.65
N SER A 166 -47.21 -21.93 14.64
CA SER A 166 -46.54 -20.79 15.24
C SER A 166 -45.35 -21.20 16.11
N SER A 167 -44.25 -20.45 16.04
CA SER A 167 -43.11 -20.54 16.97
C SER A 167 -42.45 -19.16 17.09
N PRO A 168 -41.77 -18.85 18.22
CA PRO A 168 -41.45 -17.47 18.57
C PRO A 168 -40.50 -16.80 17.57
N SER A 169 -40.77 -15.54 17.25
CA SER A 169 -40.01 -14.76 16.28
C SER A 169 -38.55 -14.57 16.71
N LYS A 170 -37.64 -15.21 15.97
CA LYS A 170 -36.23 -14.85 15.92
C LYS A 170 -36.13 -13.34 15.58
N PRO A 171 -35.23 -12.56 16.20
CA PRO A 171 -35.09 -11.14 15.85
C PRO A 171 -34.79 -11.01 14.36
N PRO A 172 -35.30 -9.96 13.68
CA PRO A 172 -35.09 -9.79 12.25
C PRO A 172 -33.59 -9.71 11.98
N ARG A 173 -33.09 -10.62 11.14
CA ARG A 173 -31.77 -10.49 10.53
C ARG A 173 -31.76 -9.12 9.83
N PRO A 174 -30.78 -8.23 10.06
CA PRO A 174 -30.71 -6.99 9.32
C PRO A 174 -30.74 -7.32 7.83
N PRO A 175 -31.45 -6.53 7.00
CA PRO A 175 -31.45 -6.77 5.57
C PRO A 175 -30.01 -6.78 5.07
N ASN A 176 -29.68 -7.77 4.23
CA ASN A 176 -28.42 -7.81 3.52
C ASN A 176 -28.44 -6.68 2.49
N MET A 177 -28.23 -5.45 2.95
CA MET A 177 -28.25 -4.26 2.11
C MET A 177 -27.09 -4.41 1.13
N ALA A 178 -27.43 -4.61 -0.14
CA ALA A 178 -26.45 -4.52 -1.21
C ALA A 178 -25.76 -3.15 -1.10
N SER A 179 -24.45 -3.12 -1.33
CA SER A 179 -23.70 -1.86 -1.38
C SER A 179 -24.42 -0.87 -2.29
N PRO A 180 -24.55 0.42 -1.89
CA PRO A 180 -25.12 1.45 -2.76
C PRO A 180 -24.21 1.77 -3.96
N TYR A 181 -23.02 1.16 -4.01
CA TYR A 181 -22.04 1.31 -5.08
C TYR A 181 -22.04 0.08 -5.99
N SER A 182 -22.08 0.33 -7.30
CA SER A 182 -21.93 -0.66 -8.36
C SER A 182 -20.66 -0.42 -9.18
N LEU A 183 -20.28 -1.37 -10.03
CA LEU A 183 -19.00 -1.33 -10.78
C LEU A 183 -19.22 -1.28 -12.29
N ARG A 184 -18.58 -0.31 -12.94
CA ARG A 184 -18.42 -0.26 -14.40
C ARG A 184 -17.00 -0.68 -14.76
N LYS A 185 -16.87 -1.92 -15.23
CA LYS A 185 -15.63 -2.47 -15.78
C LYS A 185 -15.48 -2.08 -17.24
N ILE A 186 -14.27 -1.75 -17.67
CA ILE A 186 -13.90 -1.50 -19.07
C ILE A 186 -12.70 -2.39 -19.40
N ALA A 187 -12.73 -3.04 -20.56
CA ALA A 187 -11.75 -4.04 -21.00
C ALA A 187 -11.58 -5.24 -20.05
N ALA A 188 -10.87 -6.27 -20.51
CA ALA A 188 -10.58 -7.46 -19.73
C ALA A 188 -9.63 -7.16 -18.56
N PRO A 189 -9.81 -7.76 -17.36
CA PRO A 189 -8.78 -7.73 -16.32
C PRO A 189 -7.43 -8.27 -16.83
N ASN A 190 -6.33 -7.79 -16.25
CA ASN A 190 -4.95 -8.07 -16.71
C ASN A 190 -4.59 -7.48 -18.10
N THR A 191 -5.20 -6.36 -18.51
CA THR A 191 -4.75 -5.56 -19.67
C THR A 191 -4.45 -4.09 -19.29
N LEU A 192 -3.74 -3.36 -20.16
CA LEU A 192 -3.35 -1.96 -19.92
C LEU A 192 -4.56 -1.00 -19.93
N GLU A 193 -5.59 -1.39 -20.67
CA GLU A 193 -6.85 -0.67 -20.88
C GLU A 193 -7.84 -0.91 -19.73
N HIS A 194 -7.59 -1.90 -18.86
CA HIS A 194 -8.55 -2.27 -17.82
C HIS A 194 -8.80 -1.15 -16.83
N ARG A 195 -10.07 -0.80 -16.62
CA ARG A 195 -10.51 0.18 -15.63
C ARG A 195 -11.72 -0.34 -14.86
N VAL A 196 -11.73 -0.07 -13.56
CA VAL A 196 -12.90 -0.28 -12.70
C VAL A 196 -13.34 1.08 -12.16
N TYR A 197 -14.41 1.62 -12.75
CA TYR A 197 -15.11 2.78 -12.23
C TYR A 197 -16.14 2.35 -11.19
N LEU A 198 -16.32 3.16 -10.16
CA LEU A 198 -17.41 3.00 -9.21
C LEU A 198 -18.58 3.89 -9.65
N GLU A 199 -19.80 3.41 -9.41
CA GLU A 199 -21.03 4.11 -9.74
C GLU A 199 -21.96 4.14 -8.52
N LYS A 200 -22.67 5.24 -8.34
CA LYS A 200 -23.78 5.36 -7.39
C LYS A 200 -25.03 5.76 -8.16
N ASP A 201 -26.11 5.00 -7.98
CA ASP A 201 -27.38 5.19 -8.70
C ASP A 201 -27.21 5.25 -10.25
N GLY A 202 -26.21 4.53 -10.78
CA GLY A 202 -25.85 4.50 -12.21
C GLY A 202 -25.00 5.68 -12.70
N VAL A 203 -24.65 6.64 -11.83
CA VAL A 203 -23.76 7.76 -12.14
C VAL A 203 -22.33 7.38 -11.74
N PRO A 204 -21.34 7.49 -12.64
CA PRO A 204 -19.92 7.30 -12.29
C PRO A 204 -19.44 8.32 -11.27
N ILE A 205 -18.70 7.86 -10.26
CA ILE A 205 -18.18 8.67 -9.16
C ILE A 205 -16.67 8.45 -8.98
N SER A 206 -15.97 9.41 -8.38
CA SER A 206 -14.57 9.26 -7.98
C SER A 206 -14.44 8.38 -6.71
N PRO A 207 -13.74 7.24 -6.74
CA PRO A 207 -13.46 6.48 -5.52
C PRO A 207 -12.48 7.21 -4.59
N PHE A 208 -11.73 8.19 -5.08
CA PHE A 208 -10.86 9.03 -4.25
C PHE A 208 -11.69 10.11 -3.53
N HIS A 209 -12.67 10.74 -4.20
CA HIS A 209 -13.26 11.99 -3.71
C HIS A 209 -14.75 11.93 -3.36
N ASP A 210 -15.54 11.10 -4.06
CA ASP A 210 -17.01 11.12 -3.94
C ASP A 210 -17.57 10.11 -2.92
N ILE A 211 -16.75 9.18 -2.44
CA ILE A 211 -17.13 8.23 -1.39
C ILE A 211 -16.82 8.86 -0.03
N PRO A 212 -17.81 9.04 0.87
CA PRO A 212 -17.56 9.61 2.18
C PRO A 212 -16.56 8.77 3.00
N LEU A 213 -15.55 9.39 3.60
CA LEU A 213 -14.62 8.70 4.51
C LEU A 213 -15.36 7.94 5.62
N TYR A 214 -16.33 8.59 6.25
CA TYR A 214 -17.12 8.03 7.35
C TYR A 214 -18.43 7.42 6.83
N ALA A 215 -18.72 6.20 7.25
CA ALA A 215 -19.95 5.47 6.93
C ALA A 215 -21.10 5.77 7.90
N ASN A 216 -20.81 6.34 9.07
CA ASN A 216 -21.78 6.72 10.10
C ASN A 216 -21.51 8.12 10.67
N GLN A 217 -22.52 8.72 11.30
CA GLN A 217 -22.45 10.08 11.83
C GLN A 217 -21.51 10.20 13.03
N GLU A 218 -21.34 9.12 13.80
CA GLU A 218 -20.46 9.07 14.96
C GLU A 218 -18.96 8.93 14.58
N GLN A 219 -18.64 8.85 13.28
CA GLN A 219 -17.27 8.76 12.76
C GLN A 219 -16.45 7.56 13.30
N THR A 220 -17.14 6.48 13.70
CA THR A 220 -16.53 5.26 14.25
C THR A 220 -16.33 4.15 13.23
N ILE A 221 -17.08 4.19 12.12
CA ILE A 221 -17.02 3.26 10.99
C ILE A 221 -16.65 4.03 9.72
N LEU A 222 -15.67 3.54 8.98
CA LEU A 222 -15.15 4.18 7.78
C LEU A 222 -15.50 3.36 6.53
N ASN A 223 -15.58 4.00 5.38
CA ASN A 223 -15.64 3.30 4.09
C ASN A 223 -14.21 3.07 3.58
N MET A 224 -13.83 1.82 3.33
CA MET A 224 -12.61 1.46 2.61
C MET A 224 -12.96 1.15 1.16
N VAL A 225 -12.16 1.63 0.20
CA VAL A 225 -12.21 1.17 -1.20
C VAL A 225 -11.16 0.07 -1.38
N VAL A 226 -11.59 -1.16 -1.66
CA VAL A 226 -10.69 -2.30 -1.92
C VAL A 226 -10.14 -2.20 -3.34
N GLU A 227 -8.83 -2.26 -3.49
CA GLU A 227 -8.15 -2.24 -4.79
C GLU A 227 -7.65 -3.64 -5.15
N ILE A 228 -6.96 -4.30 -4.21
CA ILE A 228 -6.27 -5.57 -4.44
C ILE A 228 -6.82 -6.64 -3.47
N PRO A 229 -7.53 -7.66 -4.00
CA PRO A 229 -7.99 -8.79 -3.19
C PRO A 229 -6.84 -9.59 -2.60
N ARG A 230 -7.04 -10.10 -1.38
CA ARG A 230 -6.05 -10.96 -0.69
C ARG A 230 -5.60 -12.14 -1.56
N TRP A 231 -4.29 -12.43 -1.49
CA TRP A 231 -3.58 -13.46 -2.25
C TRP A 231 -3.56 -13.29 -3.78
N THR A 232 -3.83 -12.08 -4.28
CA THR A 232 -3.60 -11.69 -5.67
C THR A 232 -2.30 -10.86 -5.81
N ASN A 233 -1.83 -10.70 -7.04
CA ASN A 233 -0.51 -10.12 -7.34
C ASN A 233 -0.57 -8.82 -8.15
N ALA A 234 -1.68 -8.52 -8.84
CA ALA A 234 -1.80 -7.31 -9.66
C ALA A 234 -1.76 -6.07 -8.76
N LYS A 235 -0.84 -5.13 -8.98
CA LYS A 235 -0.88 -3.83 -8.28
C LYS A 235 -1.95 -2.97 -8.93
N LEU A 236 -3.17 -3.11 -8.43
CA LEU A 236 -4.31 -2.26 -8.77
C LEU A 236 -4.33 -1.07 -7.81
N GLU A 237 -4.63 0.11 -8.31
CA GLU A 237 -4.61 1.38 -7.57
C GLU A 237 -5.65 2.35 -8.13
N ILE A 238 -6.24 3.18 -7.26
CA ILE A 238 -7.02 4.36 -7.62
C ILE A 238 -6.14 5.29 -8.44
N SER A 239 -6.50 5.56 -9.70
CA SER A 239 -5.67 6.43 -10.54
C SER A 239 -5.71 7.88 -10.04
N LYS A 240 -4.54 8.41 -9.68
CA LYS A 240 -4.42 9.84 -9.35
C LYS A 240 -4.66 10.73 -10.56
N GLU A 241 -4.31 10.31 -11.77
CA GLU A 241 -4.22 11.17 -12.96
C GLU A 241 -5.47 11.15 -13.84
N GLU A 242 -6.28 10.08 -13.78
CA GLU A 242 -7.45 9.92 -14.63
C GLU A 242 -8.71 10.59 -14.04
N LEU A 243 -9.61 11.08 -14.90
CA LEU A 243 -10.86 11.71 -14.47
C LEU A 243 -11.78 10.68 -13.79
N LEU A 244 -12.33 11.05 -12.62
CA LEU A 244 -13.05 10.15 -11.70
C LEU A 244 -12.22 8.98 -11.17
N ASN A 245 -10.89 9.09 -11.19
CA ASN A 245 -9.93 8.23 -10.48
C ASN A 245 -10.23 6.71 -10.53
N PRO A 246 -10.53 6.12 -11.70
CA PRO A 246 -10.83 4.69 -11.80
C PRO A 246 -9.69 3.84 -11.25
N ILE A 247 -10.02 2.68 -10.70
CA ILE A 247 -9.00 1.70 -10.31
C ILE A 247 -8.43 1.09 -11.59
N LYS A 248 -7.09 1.09 -11.70
CA LYS A 248 -6.30 0.59 -12.84
C LYS A 248 -5.11 -0.20 -12.33
N GLN A 249 -4.42 -0.93 -13.20
CA GLN A 249 -3.17 -1.59 -12.83
C GLN A 249 -1.97 -0.67 -13.10
N ASP A 250 -1.05 -0.57 -12.13
CA ASP A 250 0.23 0.14 -12.24
C ASP A 250 1.06 -0.39 -13.42
N ILE A 251 1.76 0.49 -14.14
CA ILE A 251 2.54 0.19 -15.34
C ILE A 251 4.02 0.50 -15.10
N LYS A 252 4.82 -0.54 -14.88
CA LYS A 252 6.28 -0.44 -14.70
C LYS A 252 7.01 -0.76 -16.00
N LYS A 253 7.71 0.23 -16.57
CA LYS A 253 8.47 0.11 -17.84
C LYS A 253 7.61 -0.39 -19.02
N GLY A 254 6.39 0.14 -19.15
CA GLY A 254 5.45 -0.21 -20.22
C GLY A 254 4.79 -1.59 -20.09
N LYS A 255 4.87 -2.23 -18.92
CA LYS A 255 4.22 -3.51 -18.62
C LYS A 255 3.43 -3.43 -17.32
N LEU A 256 2.35 -4.19 -17.25
CA LEU A 256 1.56 -4.37 -16.03
C LEU A 256 2.43 -4.83 -14.86
N ARG A 257 2.33 -4.14 -13.72
CA ARG A 257 3.08 -4.44 -12.51
C ARG A 257 2.36 -5.50 -11.68
N TYR A 258 3.11 -6.53 -11.30
CA TYR A 258 2.67 -7.57 -10.39
C TYR A 258 3.65 -7.67 -9.22
N VAL A 259 3.17 -7.56 -7.99
CA VAL A 259 3.96 -7.84 -6.78
C VAL A 259 4.29 -9.33 -6.73
N ARG A 260 5.51 -9.66 -6.32
CA ARG A 260 6.05 -11.02 -6.40
C ARG A 260 5.80 -11.80 -5.11
N ASN A 261 5.61 -13.11 -5.22
CA ASN A 261 5.45 -13.98 -4.05
C ASN A 261 6.77 -14.07 -3.28
N CYS A 262 6.82 -13.51 -2.08
CA CYS A 262 7.99 -13.49 -1.22
C CYS A 262 7.75 -14.50 -0.09
N PHE A 263 8.44 -15.64 -0.10
CA PHE A 263 8.17 -16.75 0.81
C PHE A 263 8.21 -16.29 2.28
N PRO A 264 7.19 -16.61 3.11
CA PRO A 264 6.07 -17.54 2.88
C PRO A 264 4.79 -16.92 2.26
N HIS A 265 4.82 -15.65 1.87
CA HIS A 265 3.65 -14.84 1.48
C HIS A 265 3.27 -14.96 -0.01
N LYS A 266 2.02 -15.35 -0.28
CA LYS A 266 1.44 -15.31 -1.63
C LYS A 266 0.74 -13.97 -1.86
N GLY A 267 1.20 -13.20 -2.85
CA GLY A 267 0.62 -11.92 -3.22
C GLY A 267 0.51 -10.96 -2.02
N TYR A 268 -0.57 -10.17 -1.99
CA TYR A 268 -0.94 -9.34 -0.84
C TYR A 268 -1.54 -10.20 0.29
N LEU A 269 -1.15 -9.91 1.54
CA LEU A 269 -1.58 -10.66 2.73
C LEU A 269 -2.97 -10.28 3.25
N TRP A 270 -3.51 -9.14 2.82
CA TRP A 270 -4.78 -8.55 3.24
C TRP A 270 -5.66 -8.28 2.03
N ASN A 271 -6.92 -7.93 2.25
CA ASN A 271 -7.59 -7.10 1.25
C ASN A 271 -6.97 -5.71 1.38
N TYR A 272 -6.37 -5.22 0.30
CA TYR A 272 -5.63 -3.97 0.29
C TYR A 272 -6.39 -2.93 -0.52
N GLY A 273 -6.25 -1.68 -0.12
CA GLY A 273 -6.84 -0.53 -0.79
C GLY A 273 -6.67 0.71 0.08
N ALA A 274 -7.50 1.73 -0.10
CA ALA A 274 -7.31 3.01 0.55
C ALA A 274 -8.60 3.55 1.21
N PHE A 275 -8.43 4.56 2.07
CA PHE A 275 -9.51 5.40 2.55
C PHE A 275 -9.80 6.54 1.55
N PRO A 276 -11.05 6.69 1.08
CA PRO A 276 -11.44 7.81 0.27
C PRO A 276 -11.42 9.10 1.11
N GLN A 277 -11.29 10.24 0.46
CA GLN A 277 -11.26 11.56 1.12
C GLN A 277 -10.12 11.70 2.17
N THR A 278 -8.99 11.05 1.91
CA THR A 278 -7.72 11.21 2.67
C THR A 278 -6.57 11.40 1.68
N TRP A 279 -5.49 12.08 2.06
CA TRP A 279 -4.32 12.30 1.19
C TRP A 279 -3.04 12.48 2.01
N GLU A 280 -2.00 11.74 1.67
CA GLU A 280 -0.64 11.86 2.21
C GLU A 280 0.09 13.05 1.54
N ASP A 281 0.03 14.23 2.15
CA ASP A 281 0.45 15.50 1.52
C ASP A 281 1.96 15.55 1.21
N PRO A 282 2.41 15.49 -0.06
CA PRO A 282 3.83 15.46 -0.43
C PRO A 282 4.51 16.83 -0.26
N ASN A 283 3.75 17.86 0.12
CA ASN A 283 4.27 19.20 0.40
C ASN A 283 4.70 19.36 1.87
N VAL A 284 4.26 18.46 2.76
CA VAL A 284 4.56 18.46 4.20
C VAL A 284 5.60 17.37 4.49
N VAL A 285 6.41 17.56 5.55
CA VAL A 285 7.31 16.53 6.08
C VAL A 285 6.73 16.06 7.42
N HIS A 286 6.35 14.78 7.51
CA HIS A 286 5.74 14.24 8.73
C HIS A 286 6.80 14.12 9.85
N PRO A 287 6.49 14.58 11.08
CA PRO A 287 7.47 14.60 12.16
C PRO A 287 7.86 13.20 12.66
N GLU A 288 7.09 12.17 12.39
CA GLU A 288 7.33 10.78 12.79
C GLU A 288 8.41 10.11 11.95
N THR A 289 8.26 10.22 10.62
CA THR A 289 9.09 9.55 9.61
C THR A 289 10.25 10.40 9.13
N LYS A 290 10.15 11.73 9.27
CA LYS A 290 11.03 12.74 8.66
C LYS A 290 11.02 12.73 7.12
N ALA A 291 10.00 12.10 6.53
CA ALA A 291 9.76 12.02 5.10
C ALA A 291 8.53 12.83 4.69
N LYS A 292 8.32 13.03 3.39
CA LYS A 292 7.11 13.63 2.82
C LYS A 292 6.02 12.58 2.63
N GLY A 293 4.74 12.94 2.54
CA GLY A 293 3.71 12.01 2.07
C GLY A 293 3.98 11.51 0.64
N ASP A 294 3.53 10.30 0.32
CA ASP A 294 3.70 9.64 -0.98
C ASP A 294 2.74 10.14 -2.09
N ASN A 295 1.92 11.15 -1.78
CA ASN A 295 0.92 11.77 -2.66
C ASN A 295 -0.29 10.86 -2.97
N ASP A 296 -0.51 9.73 -2.28
CA ASP A 296 -1.67 8.84 -2.45
C ASP A 296 -2.77 9.04 -1.38
N PRO A 297 -3.96 8.43 -1.54
CA PRO A 297 -4.92 8.31 -0.45
C PRO A 297 -4.41 7.31 0.60
N LEU A 298 -4.76 7.52 1.88
CA LEU A 298 -4.22 6.76 3.01
C LEU A 298 -4.50 5.26 2.90
N ASP A 299 -3.44 4.47 2.98
CA ASP A 299 -3.45 3.04 2.69
C ASP A 299 -4.02 2.16 3.83
N VAL A 300 -4.69 1.07 3.44
CA VAL A 300 -5.53 0.26 4.32
C VAL A 300 -5.32 -1.24 4.08
N CYS A 301 -5.01 -1.97 5.16
CA CYS A 301 -4.91 -3.42 5.22
C CYS A 301 -6.09 -4.01 6.01
N GLU A 302 -7.04 -4.61 5.30
CA GLU A 302 -8.25 -5.21 5.89
C GLU A 302 -8.08 -6.72 6.15
N ILE A 303 -8.23 -7.10 7.43
CA ILE A 303 -7.74 -8.37 7.97
C ILE A 303 -8.81 -9.48 8.14
N GLY A 304 -10.06 -9.22 7.77
CA GLY A 304 -11.18 -10.16 7.93
C GLY A 304 -11.10 -11.43 7.07
N GLU A 305 -11.87 -12.46 7.42
CA GLU A 305 -11.78 -13.81 6.85
C GLU A 305 -12.18 -13.89 5.37
N LEU A 306 -13.04 -12.99 4.90
CA LEU A 306 -13.51 -12.94 3.52
C LEU A 306 -12.51 -12.24 2.59
N VAL A 307 -12.27 -12.80 1.40
CA VAL A 307 -11.53 -12.14 0.33
C VAL A 307 -12.48 -11.18 -0.39
N GLY A 308 -12.08 -9.90 -0.50
CA GLY A 308 -12.85 -8.86 -1.17
C GLY A 308 -12.71 -8.87 -2.70
N TYR A 309 -13.22 -7.83 -3.35
CA TYR A 309 -13.07 -7.62 -4.79
C TYR A 309 -12.66 -6.18 -5.12
N THR A 310 -11.95 -5.97 -6.22
CA THR A 310 -11.54 -4.63 -6.69
C THR A 310 -12.76 -3.74 -6.92
N GLY A 311 -12.73 -2.54 -6.35
CA GLY A 311 -13.84 -1.58 -6.33
C GLY A 311 -14.87 -1.83 -5.22
N GLN A 312 -14.71 -2.86 -4.38
CA GLN A 312 -15.62 -3.06 -3.24
C GLN A 312 -15.48 -1.91 -2.24
N VAL A 313 -16.60 -1.28 -1.89
CA VAL A 313 -16.67 -0.37 -0.74
C VAL A 313 -17.09 -1.16 0.49
N LYS A 314 -16.19 -1.28 1.48
CA LYS A 314 -16.41 -2.01 2.73
C LYS A 314 -16.58 -1.04 3.90
N GLN A 315 -17.51 -1.32 4.81
CA GLN A 315 -17.56 -0.64 6.09
C GLN A 315 -16.57 -1.30 7.05
N VAL A 316 -15.62 -0.55 7.57
CA VAL A 316 -14.51 -1.06 8.39
C VAL A 316 -14.34 -0.27 9.69
N LYS A 317 -13.74 -0.94 10.68
CA LYS A 317 -13.27 -0.32 11.93
C LYS A 317 -11.74 -0.29 11.94
N VAL A 318 -11.18 0.87 12.27
CA VAL A 318 -9.74 1.07 12.50
C VAL A 318 -9.31 0.39 13.79
N LEU A 319 -8.16 -0.29 13.75
CA LEU A 319 -7.56 -1.01 14.88
C LEU A 319 -6.15 -0.49 15.21
N GLY A 320 -5.40 0.01 14.24
CA GLY A 320 -4.05 0.54 14.43
C GLY A 320 -3.42 1.02 13.13
N VAL A 321 -2.16 1.47 13.16
CA VAL A 321 -1.43 1.96 11.98
C VAL A 321 0.07 1.66 12.06
N MET A 322 0.72 1.41 10.93
CA MET A 322 2.17 1.22 10.82
C MET A 322 2.81 2.31 9.96
N ALA A 323 3.95 2.86 10.41
CA ALA A 323 4.66 3.95 9.74
C ALA A 323 5.72 3.42 8.76
N LEU A 324 5.34 3.06 7.54
CA LEU A 324 6.31 2.63 6.52
C LEU A 324 7.08 3.85 5.99
N LEU A 325 8.37 3.66 5.76
CA LEU A 325 9.18 4.51 4.90
C LEU A 325 9.36 3.76 3.59
N ASP A 326 8.55 4.09 2.58
CA ASP A 326 8.62 3.46 1.27
C ASP A 326 9.40 4.35 0.29
N GLU A 327 10.58 3.90 -0.14
CA GLU A 327 11.47 4.66 -1.04
C GLU A 327 11.77 6.13 -0.63
N GLU A 328 11.90 6.39 0.68
CA GLU A 328 12.09 7.71 1.32
C GLU A 328 10.83 8.59 1.45
N GLU A 329 9.65 8.03 1.16
CA GLU A 329 8.33 8.66 1.36
C GLU A 329 7.61 8.06 2.59
N THR A 330 6.74 8.85 3.21
CA THR A 330 5.85 8.46 4.32
C THR A 330 4.66 7.75 3.73
N ASP A 331 4.44 6.54 4.22
CA ASP A 331 3.43 5.65 3.68
C ASP A 331 2.73 4.93 4.86
N TRP A 332 1.68 5.55 5.40
CA TRP A 332 1.00 5.00 6.58
C TRP A 332 0.07 3.83 6.20
N LYS A 333 0.30 2.65 6.80
CA LYS A 333 -0.52 1.45 6.58
C LYS A 333 -1.50 1.25 7.73
N VAL A 334 -2.77 1.61 7.54
CA VAL A 334 -3.83 1.44 8.56
C VAL A 334 -4.31 -0.01 8.61
N ILE A 335 -4.36 -0.59 9.81
CA ILE A 335 -4.90 -1.93 10.07
C ILE A 335 -6.38 -1.81 10.42
N VAL A 336 -7.24 -2.49 9.66
CA VAL A 336 -8.70 -2.40 9.83
C VAL A 336 -9.37 -3.78 9.73
N ILE A 337 -10.61 -3.89 10.17
CA ILE A 337 -11.46 -5.07 9.96
C ILE A 337 -12.85 -4.67 9.47
N ASP A 338 -13.42 -5.44 8.53
CA ASP A 338 -14.82 -5.34 8.11
C ASP A 338 -15.77 -5.46 9.33
N VAL A 339 -16.72 -4.54 9.48
CA VAL A 339 -17.69 -4.57 10.59
C VAL A 339 -18.58 -5.82 10.59
N ASN A 340 -18.69 -6.51 9.45
CA ASN A 340 -19.46 -7.73 9.28
C ASN A 340 -18.66 -9.01 9.58
N ASP A 341 -17.35 -8.90 9.85
CA ASP A 341 -16.50 -10.06 10.14
C ASP A 341 -16.86 -10.70 11.49
N PRO A 342 -16.87 -12.06 11.61
CA PRO A 342 -17.14 -12.75 12.87
C PRO A 342 -16.22 -12.38 14.05
N LEU A 343 -15.02 -11.87 13.79
CA LEU A 343 -14.08 -11.37 14.80
C LEU A 343 -14.21 -9.86 15.08
N ALA A 344 -14.91 -9.08 14.25
CA ALA A 344 -15.03 -7.63 14.42
C ALA A 344 -15.53 -7.18 15.82
N PRO A 345 -16.46 -7.89 16.51
CA PRO A 345 -16.82 -7.54 17.90
C PRO A 345 -15.69 -7.73 18.92
N LYS A 346 -14.69 -8.56 18.60
CA LYS A 346 -13.56 -8.91 19.47
C LYS A 346 -12.31 -8.08 19.20
N LEU A 347 -12.17 -7.48 18.02
CA LEU A 347 -11.05 -6.61 17.68
C LEU A 347 -11.48 -5.15 17.82
N ASN A 348 -10.97 -4.43 18.81
CA ASN A 348 -11.34 -3.03 19.07
C ASN A 348 -10.11 -2.12 19.19
N ASP A 349 -8.94 -2.68 19.50
CA ASP A 349 -7.64 -2.01 19.43
C ASP A 349 -6.55 -2.97 18.91
N ILE A 350 -5.33 -2.49 18.72
CA ILE A 350 -4.26 -3.23 18.03
C ILE A 350 -3.82 -4.50 18.79
N GLU A 351 -3.89 -4.50 20.12
CA GLU A 351 -3.53 -5.64 20.97
C GLU A 351 -4.51 -6.81 20.80
N ASP A 352 -5.76 -6.55 20.38
CA ASP A 352 -6.70 -7.61 20.03
C ASP A 352 -6.24 -8.38 18.80
N VAL A 353 -5.57 -7.72 17.84
CA VAL A 353 -5.09 -8.35 16.60
C VAL A 353 -4.04 -9.41 16.93
N GLU A 354 -3.02 -9.09 17.73
CA GLU A 354 -1.99 -10.08 18.09
C GLU A 354 -2.56 -11.19 19.01
N ARG A 355 -3.58 -10.90 19.80
CA ARG A 355 -4.29 -11.89 20.64
C ARG A 355 -5.15 -12.87 19.83
N ALA A 356 -5.82 -12.40 18.77
CA ALA A 356 -6.75 -13.21 17.98
C ALA A 356 -6.13 -13.82 16.72
N LEU A 357 -5.14 -13.13 16.14
CA LEU A 357 -4.45 -13.44 14.88
C LEU A 357 -2.92 -13.37 15.09
N PRO A 358 -2.37 -14.20 16.00
CA PRO A 358 -0.97 -14.10 16.44
C PRO A 358 0.03 -14.22 15.28
N GLY A 359 0.98 -13.31 15.25
CA GLY A 359 2.01 -13.20 14.22
C GLY A 359 1.58 -12.46 12.95
N LEU A 360 0.32 -12.03 12.82
CA LEU A 360 -0.14 -11.27 11.64
C LEU A 360 0.62 -9.95 11.50
N LEU A 361 0.73 -9.15 12.57
CA LEU A 361 1.42 -7.85 12.53
C LEU A 361 2.91 -7.99 12.22
N ARG A 362 3.55 -9.07 12.70
CA ARG A 362 4.93 -9.41 12.35
C ARG A 362 5.07 -9.78 10.86
N ALA A 363 4.10 -10.51 10.30
CA ALA A 363 4.06 -10.79 8.86
C ALA A 363 3.80 -9.52 8.04
N THR A 364 2.98 -8.58 8.54
CA THR A 364 2.79 -7.24 7.94
C THR A 364 4.10 -6.47 7.85
N ASN A 365 4.84 -6.37 8.95
CA ASN A 365 6.15 -5.73 8.98
C ASN A 365 7.12 -6.36 7.96
N GLU A 366 7.23 -7.70 7.98
CA GLU A 366 8.12 -8.45 7.09
C GLU A 366 7.75 -8.26 5.61
N TRP A 367 6.46 -8.32 5.27
CA TRP A 367 5.98 -8.18 3.89
C TRP A 367 6.34 -6.80 3.30
N PHE A 368 5.99 -5.71 3.98
CA PHE A 368 6.26 -4.35 3.48
C PHE A 368 7.75 -4.00 3.42
N ARG A 369 8.59 -4.64 4.26
CA ARG A 369 10.05 -4.54 4.15
C ARG A 369 10.56 -5.17 2.85
N ILE A 370 10.08 -6.38 2.51
CA ILE A 370 10.71 -7.21 1.46
C ILE A 370 10.03 -7.17 0.09
N TYR A 371 8.78 -6.69 -0.04
CA TYR A 371 7.96 -6.90 -1.25
C TYR A 371 8.56 -6.34 -2.55
N LYS A 372 9.44 -5.32 -2.48
CA LYS A 372 10.13 -4.72 -3.64
C LYS A 372 11.57 -5.22 -3.86
N ILE A 373 12.12 -6.05 -2.99
CA ILE A 373 13.45 -6.66 -3.20
C ILE A 373 13.49 -7.53 -4.48
N PRO A 374 12.47 -8.34 -4.84
CA PRO A 374 12.41 -9.04 -6.13
C PRO A 374 12.45 -8.14 -7.36
N ASP A 375 12.08 -6.87 -7.19
CA ASP A 375 12.06 -5.82 -8.21
C ASP A 375 13.39 -5.03 -8.29
N GLY A 376 14.39 -5.41 -7.48
CA GLY A 376 15.71 -4.78 -7.41
C GLY A 376 15.75 -3.48 -6.58
N LYS A 377 14.76 -3.26 -5.72
CA LYS A 377 14.76 -2.16 -4.73
C LYS A 377 15.45 -2.61 -3.42
N PRO A 378 15.94 -1.66 -2.59
CA PRO A 378 16.36 -1.98 -1.23
C PRO A 378 15.20 -2.50 -0.37
N GLU A 379 15.54 -3.00 0.80
CA GLU A 379 14.55 -3.28 1.86
C GLU A 379 13.99 -1.97 2.41
N ASN A 380 12.67 -1.88 2.56
CA ASN A 380 12.02 -0.71 3.16
C ASN A 380 12.23 -0.66 4.67
N GLN A 381 12.02 0.51 5.26
CA GLN A 381 12.18 0.73 6.70
C GLN A 381 10.85 1.11 7.34
N PHE A 382 10.77 1.04 8.66
CA PHE A 382 9.64 1.54 9.42
C PHE A 382 10.12 2.52 10.48
N ALA A 383 9.38 3.61 10.72
CA ALA A 383 9.53 4.37 11.95
C ALA A 383 9.07 3.54 13.17
N PHE A 384 9.34 4.02 14.39
CA PHE A 384 9.00 3.32 15.64
C PHE A 384 9.50 1.86 15.71
N THR A 385 10.62 1.55 15.05
CA THR A 385 11.16 0.18 14.95
C THR A 385 10.17 -0.86 14.40
N GLY A 386 9.16 -0.44 13.63
CA GLY A 386 8.14 -1.34 13.07
C GLY A 386 6.95 -1.63 13.99
N GLU A 387 6.82 -0.93 15.10
CA GLU A 387 5.66 -0.97 15.98
C GLU A 387 4.38 -0.56 15.23
N CYS A 388 3.31 -1.34 15.36
CA CYS A 388 1.98 -0.91 14.94
C CYS A 388 1.34 -0.12 16.09
N LYS A 389 1.08 1.17 15.85
CA LYS A 389 0.42 2.06 16.82
C LYS A 389 -1.05 1.69 16.99
N ASN A 390 -1.60 2.06 18.14
CA ASN A 390 -2.97 1.74 18.54
C ASN A 390 -4.02 2.50 17.71
N ARG A 391 -5.29 2.16 17.94
CA ARG A 391 -6.45 2.75 17.27
C ARG A 391 -6.52 4.27 17.43
N GLU A 392 -6.19 4.80 18.60
CA GLU A 392 -6.23 6.24 18.88
C GLU A 392 -5.27 7.00 17.94
N TYR A 393 -4.01 6.58 17.91
CA TYR A 393 -2.99 7.15 17.03
C TYR A 393 -3.36 7.00 15.55
N ALA A 394 -3.92 5.84 15.16
CA ALA A 394 -4.38 5.62 13.79
C ALA A 394 -5.51 6.58 13.38
N MET A 395 -6.41 6.93 14.30
CA MET A 395 -7.48 7.91 14.05
C MET A 395 -6.97 9.36 14.02
N ASP A 396 -5.82 9.67 14.63
CA ASP A 396 -5.13 10.95 14.45
C ASP A 396 -4.54 11.06 13.03
N VAL A 397 -3.82 10.04 12.57
CA VAL A 397 -3.28 9.97 11.19
C VAL A 397 -4.39 10.09 10.15
N VAL A 398 -5.47 9.31 10.29
CA VAL A 398 -6.65 9.40 9.39
C VAL A 398 -7.22 10.81 9.34
N ARG A 399 -7.26 11.54 10.47
CA ARG A 399 -7.75 12.92 10.52
C ARG A 399 -6.81 13.89 9.80
N GLU A 400 -5.50 13.75 10.00
CA GLU A 400 -4.48 14.56 9.32
C GLU A 400 -4.58 14.42 7.79
N CYS A 401 -4.63 13.18 7.30
CA CYS A 401 -4.78 12.91 5.86
C CYS A 401 -6.14 13.39 5.32
N ALA A 402 -7.22 13.32 6.12
CA ALA A 402 -8.53 13.87 5.72
C ALA A 402 -8.54 15.41 5.65
N GLU A 403 -7.88 16.09 6.59
CA GLU A 403 -7.70 17.55 6.54
C GLU A 403 -6.80 17.97 5.36
N ALA A 404 -5.78 17.18 5.04
CA ALA A 404 -4.97 17.38 3.84
C ALA A 404 -5.80 17.21 2.56
N TRP A 405 -6.66 16.20 2.48
CA TRP A 405 -7.61 16.04 1.37
C TRP A 405 -8.60 17.21 1.25
N ASP A 406 -9.14 17.75 2.36
CA ASP A 406 -10.00 18.94 2.27
C ASP A 406 -9.25 20.13 1.67
N ARG A 407 -7.99 20.34 2.07
CA ARG A 407 -7.13 21.38 1.48
C ARG A 407 -6.87 21.15 -0.01
N LEU A 408 -6.66 19.90 -0.43
CA LEU A 408 -6.52 19.50 -1.83
C LEU A 408 -7.81 19.78 -2.64
N ILE A 409 -8.94 19.22 -2.22
CA ILE A 409 -10.20 19.23 -2.99
C ILE A 409 -10.81 20.64 -3.09
N SER A 410 -10.55 21.49 -2.10
CA SER A 410 -10.92 22.92 -2.09
C SER A 410 -9.85 23.85 -2.71
N GLY A 411 -8.77 23.31 -3.28
CA GLY A 411 -7.75 24.07 -4.00
C GLY A 411 -6.84 24.95 -3.12
N LYS A 412 -6.85 24.74 -1.80
CA LYS A 412 -5.95 25.43 -0.84
C LYS A 412 -4.51 24.89 -0.93
N THR A 413 -4.34 23.61 -1.26
CA THR A 413 -3.05 22.97 -1.57
C THR A 413 -2.98 22.63 -3.07
N PRO A 414 -1.83 22.83 -3.76
CA PRO A 414 -1.66 22.41 -5.15
C PRO A 414 -1.81 20.90 -5.33
N ALA A 415 -2.54 20.49 -6.37
CA ALA A 415 -2.90 19.09 -6.57
C ALA A 415 -1.77 18.17 -7.05
N ASN A 416 -0.58 18.68 -7.39
CA ASN A 416 0.62 17.90 -7.71
C ASN A 416 0.41 16.71 -8.68
N GLY A 417 -0.46 16.90 -9.69
CA GLY A 417 -0.80 15.89 -10.70
C GLY A 417 -2.09 15.10 -10.41
N VAL A 418 -2.66 15.22 -9.21
CA VAL A 418 -3.94 14.60 -8.84
C VAL A 418 -5.11 15.27 -9.59
N SER A 419 -5.87 14.44 -10.28
CA SER A 419 -7.15 14.71 -10.92
C SER A 419 -8.24 14.82 -9.86
N ILE A 420 -8.50 16.06 -9.42
CA ILE A 420 -9.50 16.40 -8.40
C ILE A 420 -10.96 16.45 -8.91
N GLY A 421 -11.23 15.92 -10.12
CA GLY A 421 -12.56 15.94 -10.73
C GLY A 421 -13.53 14.98 -10.03
N ASN A 422 -14.65 15.52 -9.55
CA ASN A 422 -15.61 14.81 -8.69
C ASN A 422 -17.05 15.24 -8.99
N THR A 423 -18.04 14.53 -8.44
CA THR A 423 -19.46 14.68 -8.79
C THR A 423 -20.36 15.04 -7.61
N THR A 424 -19.87 14.88 -6.38
CA THR A 424 -20.65 15.00 -5.14
C THR A 424 -20.10 16.04 -4.15
N VAL A 425 -18.82 16.42 -4.26
CA VAL A 425 -18.15 17.31 -3.30
C VAL A 425 -18.43 18.77 -3.66
N THR A 426 -19.52 19.31 -3.13
CA THR A 426 -20.07 20.63 -3.52
C THR A 426 -19.15 21.82 -3.23
N HIS A 427 -18.22 21.71 -2.28
CA HIS A 427 -17.22 22.76 -1.99
C HIS A 427 -15.92 22.59 -2.77
N SER A 428 -15.84 21.61 -3.67
CA SER A 428 -14.66 21.41 -4.51
C SER A 428 -14.52 22.48 -5.61
N VAL A 429 -13.29 22.88 -5.89
CA VAL A 429 -12.96 23.76 -7.03
C VAL A 429 -13.12 23.08 -8.41
N ASN A 430 -13.31 21.76 -8.44
CA ASN A 430 -13.53 20.98 -9.67
C ASN A 430 -14.74 20.02 -9.53
N HIS A 431 -15.82 20.51 -8.91
CA HIS A 431 -17.12 19.83 -8.89
C HIS A 431 -17.75 19.83 -10.28
N ILE A 432 -18.12 18.65 -10.77
CA ILE A 432 -18.70 18.43 -12.10
C ILE A 432 -20.14 17.93 -11.93
N SER A 433 -21.09 18.71 -12.47
CA SER A 433 -22.50 18.30 -12.52
C SER A 433 -22.64 17.01 -13.35
N PRO A 434 -23.38 15.97 -12.90
CA PRO A 434 -23.44 14.67 -13.60
C PRO A 434 -23.86 14.74 -15.09
N ASP A 435 -24.67 15.73 -15.45
CA ASP A 435 -25.09 16.05 -16.82
C ASP A 435 -23.95 16.51 -17.76
N LYS A 436 -22.81 16.91 -17.19
CA LYS A 436 -21.62 17.40 -17.91
C LYS A 436 -20.50 16.36 -18.00
N LEU A 437 -20.67 15.19 -17.39
CA LEU A 437 -19.70 14.11 -17.50
C LEU A 437 -19.63 13.61 -18.94
N ALA A 438 -18.40 13.42 -19.44
CA ALA A 438 -18.21 12.72 -20.71
C ALA A 438 -18.74 11.28 -20.58
N PRO A 439 -19.46 10.74 -21.60
CA PRO A 439 -20.00 9.40 -21.54
C PRO A 439 -18.86 8.37 -21.46
N LEU A 440 -18.77 7.66 -20.33
CA LEU A 440 -17.88 6.50 -20.22
C LEU A 440 -18.38 5.36 -21.11
N PRO A 441 -17.48 4.51 -21.63
CA PRO A 441 -17.85 3.24 -22.27
C PRO A 441 -18.84 2.43 -21.40
N PRO A 442 -19.71 1.60 -22.01
CA PRO A 442 -20.60 0.72 -21.24
C PRO A 442 -19.80 -0.31 -20.45
N HIS A 443 -20.40 -0.82 -19.37
CA HIS A 443 -19.84 -1.92 -18.59
C HIS A 443 -19.55 -3.16 -19.46
N GLN A 444 -18.38 -3.76 -19.28
CA GLN A 444 -17.89 -4.94 -20.00
C GLN A 444 -17.45 -6.03 -19.01
N GLU A 445 -18.27 -7.07 -18.84
CA GLU A 445 -17.90 -8.25 -18.06
C GLU A 445 -17.12 -9.25 -18.94
N LEU A 446 -15.86 -8.93 -19.21
CA LEU A 446 -14.96 -9.76 -20.01
C LEU A 446 -14.14 -10.70 -19.11
N PRO A 447 -13.79 -11.92 -19.59
CA PRO A 447 -12.91 -12.81 -18.86
C PRO A 447 -11.52 -12.18 -18.68
N ALA A 448 -10.87 -12.48 -17.55
CA ALA A 448 -9.51 -12.00 -17.28
C ALA A 448 -8.50 -12.60 -18.27
N GLU A 449 -7.61 -11.75 -18.79
CA GLU A 449 -6.50 -12.18 -19.63
C GLU A 449 -5.46 -12.97 -18.83
N LYS A 450 -4.69 -13.80 -19.55
CA LYS A 450 -3.74 -14.71 -18.92
C LYS A 450 -2.55 -13.97 -18.32
N ILE A 451 -2.37 -14.09 -17.00
CA ILE A 451 -1.16 -13.66 -16.29
C ILE A 451 0.03 -14.54 -16.70
N ASP A 452 1.19 -13.93 -16.91
CA ASP A 452 2.44 -14.64 -17.21
C ASP A 452 2.87 -15.54 -16.04
N SER A 453 3.25 -16.79 -16.33
CA SER A 453 3.60 -17.79 -15.31
C SER A 453 4.86 -17.46 -14.49
N SER A 454 5.65 -16.43 -14.86
CA SER A 454 6.73 -15.95 -13.99
C SER A 454 6.20 -15.27 -12.71
N ILE A 455 4.93 -14.88 -12.64
CA ILE A 455 4.31 -14.33 -11.43
C ILE A 455 4.13 -15.40 -10.35
N ASP A 456 3.96 -16.67 -10.72
CA ASP A 456 3.88 -17.81 -9.79
C ASP A 456 5.20 -18.08 -9.04
N LYS A 457 6.32 -17.50 -9.50
CA LYS A 457 7.64 -17.70 -8.89
C LYS A 457 7.68 -17.21 -7.44
N TRP A 458 8.07 -18.11 -6.55
CA TRP A 458 8.47 -17.81 -5.18
C TRP A 458 9.90 -17.26 -5.12
N PHE A 459 10.05 -16.14 -4.41
CA PHE A 459 11.34 -15.56 -4.03
C PHE A 459 11.62 -15.89 -2.57
N PHE A 460 12.77 -16.49 -2.30
CA PHE A 460 13.24 -16.78 -0.96
C PHE A 460 14.20 -15.66 -0.56
N ILE A 461 13.72 -14.74 0.27
CA ILE A 461 14.47 -13.56 0.71
C ILE A 461 14.92 -13.85 2.13
N SER A 462 16.23 -13.97 2.32
CA SER A 462 16.83 -13.98 3.64
C SER A 462 16.98 -12.53 4.10
N GLY A 463 16.26 -12.13 5.15
CA GLY A 463 16.57 -10.87 5.84
C GLY A 463 18.01 -10.90 6.33
N ALA A 464 18.72 -9.77 6.23
CA ALA A 464 20.04 -9.66 6.85
C ALA A 464 19.87 -9.81 8.36
N SER A 465 20.45 -10.88 8.93
CA SER A 465 20.52 -11.07 10.38
C SER A 465 21.61 -10.15 10.94
N THR A 466 21.24 -8.90 11.22
CA THR A 466 22.09 -7.86 11.82
C THR A 466 21.39 -7.25 13.03
#